data_AF-A0A3D1DY21-F1
#
_entry.id   AF-A0A3D1DY21-F1
#
_cell.length_a   1.000
_cell.length_b   1.000
_cell.length_c   1.000
_cell.angle_alpha   90.00
_cell.angle_beta   90.00
_cell.angle_gamma   90.00
#
_symmetry.space_group_name_H-M   'P 1'
#
loop_
_entity.id
_entity.type
_entity.pdbx_description
1 polymer ?
#
loop_
_entity_poly.entity_id
_entity_poly.type
_entity_poly.pdbx_seq_one_letter_code
_entity_poly.pdbx_strand_id
1 'polypeptide(L)'
;MTARKQALPALSPDGNLSRYLEQIRAFPMLEPKQEFMLAKSWKDRGDVDAAHQLVTSHLRLVAKIAMGYRGYGLPVADLIS
;
A
#
# COMPACT_ATOMS: atom_id res chain seq x y z
N MET A 1 -8.85 13.05 -20.00
CA MET A 1 -8.44 12.89 -18.59
C MET A 1 -7.77 11.53 -18.46
N THR A 2 -6.43 11.50 -18.47
CA THR A 2 -5.65 10.25 -18.48
C THR A 2 -5.43 9.80 -17.03
N ALA A 3 -6.07 8.72 -16.60
CA ALA A 3 -5.80 8.09 -15.32
C ALA A 3 -4.35 7.57 -15.33
N ARG A 4 -3.50 8.16 -14.49
CA ARG A 4 -2.10 7.78 -14.35
C ARG A 4 -2.06 6.43 -13.63
N LYS A 5 -1.82 5.34 -14.37
CA LYS A 5 -1.51 4.02 -13.79
C LYS A 5 -0.28 4.18 -12.90
N GLN A 6 -0.48 4.33 -11.59
CA GLN A 6 0.62 4.36 -10.64
C GLN A 6 1.14 2.93 -10.50
N ALA A 7 2.36 2.69 -10.97
CA ALA A 7 3.04 1.42 -10.74
C ALA A 7 3.30 1.27 -9.23
N LEU A 8 2.99 0.09 -8.69
CA LEU A 8 3.27 -0.25 -7.29
C LEU A 8 4.77 -0.05 -7.02
N PRO A 9 5.16 0.67 -5.96
CA PRO A 9 6.56 0.83 -5.61
C PRO A 9 7.12 -0.51 -5.14
N ALA A 10 8.06 -1.07 -5.90
CA ALA A 10 8.75 -2.31 -5.54
C ALA A 10 9.84 -2.02 -4.49
N LEU A 11 9.85 -2.81 -3.42
CA LEU A 11 10.92 -2.81 -2.42
C LEU A 11 12.13 -3.57 -3.00
N SER A 12 13.33 -3.01 -2.89
CA SER A 12 14.58 -3.71 -3.19
C SER A 12 15.40 -3.85 -1.90
N PRO A 13 16.03 -5.02 -1.65
CA PRO A 13 16.77 -5.29 -0.41
C PRO A 13 17.94 -4.31 -0.19
N ASP A 14 18.57 -3.83 -1.26
CA ASP A 14 19.75 -2.93 -1.23
C ASP A 14 19.43 -1.43 -1.06
N GLY A 15 18.22 -1.11 -0.61
CA GLY A 15 17.92 0.22 -0.09
C GLY A 15 17.25 1.15 -1.08
N ASN A 16 15.97 1.41 -0.81
CA ASN A 16 15.55 2.77 -0.49
C ASN A 16 14.22 2.73 0.28
N LEU A 17 14.25 2.16 1.50
CA LEU A 17 13.08 2.14 2.38
C LEU A 17 12.51 3.56 2.56
N SER A 18 13.37 4.58 2.64
CA SER A 18 12.94 5.99 2.72
C SER A 18 12.10 6.41 1.52
N ARG A 19 12.52 6.10 0.29
CA ARG A 19 11.73 6.38 -0.93
C ARG A 19 10.43 5.61 -0.95
N TYR A 20 10.43 4.34 -0.56
CA TYR A 20 9.19 3.56 -0.44
C TYR A 20 8.23 4.22 0.55
N LEU A 21 8.71 4.61 1.72
CA LEU A 21 7.93 5.32 2.73
C LEU A 21 7.41 6.69 2.23
N GLU A 22 8.17 7.41 1.42
CA GLU A 22 7.69 8.64 0.77
C GLU A 22 6.59 8.37 -0.26
N GLN A 23 6.76 7.33 -1.09
CA GLN A 23 5.78 6.96 -2.11
C GLN A 23 4.45 6.54 -1.49
N ILE A 24 4.46 5.73 -0.43
CA ILE A 24 3.21 5.29 0.21
C ILE A 24 2.46 6.43 0.92
N ARG A 25 3.15 7.51 1.30
CA ARG A 25 2.52 8.70 1.89
C ARG A 25 1.73 9.52 0.88
N ALA A 26 2.02 9.36 -0.41
CA ALA A 26 1.30 10.05 -1.48
C ALA A 26 -0.10 9.46 -1.75
N PHE A 27 -0.37 8.24 -1.30
CA PHE A 27 -1.69 7.64 -1.45
C PHE A 27 -2.72 8.27 -0.48
N PRO A 28 -3.90 8.66 -0.98
CA PRO A 28 -4.95 9.20 -0.14
C PRO A 28 -5.53 8.13 0.78
N MET A 29 -5.98 8.54 1.97
CA MET A 29 -6.69 7.66 2.89
C MET A 29 -8.15 7.57 2.46
N LEU A 30 -8.73 6.37 2.52
CA LEU A 30 -10.12 6.15 2.14
C LEU A 30 -11.05 6.45 3.32
N GLU A 31 -12.20 7.05 3.03
CA GLU A 31 -13.30 7.11 3.98
C GLU A 31 -13.96 5.71 4.12
N PRO A 32 -14.56 5.38 5.27
CA PRO A 32 -15.15 4.04 5.50
C PRO A 32 -16.18 3.62 4.44
N LYS A 33 -16.95 4.59 3.92
CA LYS A 33 -17.92 4.35 2.85
C LYS A 33 -17.24 4.00 1.52
N GLN A 34 -16.12 4.64 1.20
CA GLN A 34 -15.37 4.37 -0.03
C GLN A 34 -14.73 2.99 0.03
N GLU A 35 -14.15 2.63 1.17
CA GLU A 35 -13.60 1.29 1.40
C GLU A 35 -14.66 0.21 1.16
N PHE A 36 -15.85 0.36 1.76
CA PHE A 36 -16.95 -0.58 1.56
C PHE A 36 -17.36 -0.72 0.09
N MET A 37 -17.46 0.41 -0.63
CA MET A 37 -17.82 0.39 -2.06
C MET A 37 -16.75 -0.29 -2.91
N LEU A 38 -15.47 -0.03 -2.66
CA LEU A 38 -14.35 -0.66 -3.38
C LEU A 38 -14.29 -2.16 -3.09
N ALA A 39 -14.46 -2.56 -1.83
CA ALA A 39 -14.45 -3.97 -1.43
C ALA A 39 -15.60 -4.74 -2.08
N LYS A 40 -16.79 -4.11 -2.13
CA LYS A 40 -17.94 -4.67 -2.82
C LYS A 40 -17.73 -4.72 -4.34
N SER A 41 -17.13 -3.69 -4.95
CA SER A 41 -16.81 -3.68 -6.39
C SER A 41 -15.89 -4.83 -6.76
N TRP A 42 -14.82 -5.04 -5.98
CA TRP A 42 -13.90 -6.14 -6.20
C TRP A 42 -14.57 -7.50 -6.02
N LYS A 43 -15.35 -7.68 -4.94
CA LYS A 43 -16.04 -8.95 -4.65
C LYS A 43 -17.09 -9.31 -5.70
N ASP A 44 -17.92 -8.35 -6.10
CA ASP A 44 -19.07 -8.62 -6.97
C ASP A 44 -18.69 -8.62 -8.46
N ARG A 45 -17.67 -7.86 -8.84
CA ARG A 45 -17.32 -7.63 -10.27
C ARG A 45 -15.88 -8.02 -10.63
N GLY A 46 -15.06 -8.44 -9.67
CA GLY A 46 -13.64 -8.73 -9.92
C GLY A 46 -12.83 -7.49 -10.29
N ASP A 47 -13.27 -6.30 -9.85
CA ASP A 47 -12.64 -5.03 -10.19
C ASP A 47 -11.23 -4.91 -9.57
N VAL A 48 -10.22 -5.18 -10.39
CA VAL A 48 -8.80 -5.16 -10.00
C VAL A 48 -8.34 -3.74 -9.65
N ASP A 49 -8.94 -2.70 -10.24
CA ASP A 49 -8.61 -1.31 -9.90
C ASP A 49 -9.12 -0.98 -8.49
N ALA A 50 -10.32 -1.45 -8.15
CA ALA A 50 -10.84 -1.31 -6.79
C ALA A 50 -9.97 -2.03 -5.75
N ALA A 51 -9.47 -3.23 -6.06
CA ALA A 51 -8.51 -3.93 -5.21
C ALA A 51 -7.20 -3.15 -5.08
N HIS A 52 -6.69 -2.59 -6.17
CA HIS A 52 -5.46 -1.79 -6.15
C HIS A 52 -5.62 -0.53 -5.27
N GLN A 53 -6.74 0.17 -5.37
CA GLN A 53 -7.02 1.34 -4.53
C GLN A 53 -7.11 0.97 -3.05
N LEU A 54 -7.76 -0.15 -2.72
CA LEU A 54 -7.82 -0.67 -1.35
C LEU A 54 -6.44 -1.00 -0.79
N VAL A 55 -5.61 -1.71 -1.56
CA VAL A 55 -4.28 -2.10 -1.09
C VAL A 55 -3.40 -0.87 -0.91
N THR A 56 -3.34 0.02 -1.89
CA THR A 56 -2.48 1.21 -1.87
C THR A 56 -2.83 2.19 -0.75
N SER A 57 -4.11 2.37 -0.42
CA SER A 57 -4.53 3.23 0.70
C SER A 57 -4.09 2.71 2.06
N HIS A 58 -3.87 1.40 2.20
CA HIS A 58 -3.52 0.73 3.45
C HIS A 58 -2.01 0.48 3.62
N LEU A 59 -1.17 0.78 2.63
CA LEU A 59 0.29 0.57 2.72
C LEU A 59 0.93 1.33 3.90
N ARG A 60 0.37 2.48 4.28
CA ARG A 60 0.83 3.26 5.44
C ARG A 60 0.64 2.50 6.76
N LEU A 61 -0.43 1.72 6.87
CA LEU A 61 -0.69 0.88 8.05
C LEU A 61 0.31 -0.28 8.11
N VAL A 62 0.56 -0.95 6.98
CA VAL A 62 1.55 -2.04 6.87
C VAL A 62 2.94 -1.54 7.29
N ALA A 63 3.36 -0.39 6.75
CA ALA A 63 4.63 0.23 7.12
C ALA A 63 4.71 0.57 8.61
N LYS A 64 3.61 1.05 9.22
CA LYS A 64 3.54 1.33 10.66
C LYS A 64 3.74 0.06 11.49
N ILE A 65 3.09 -1.04 11.12
CA ILE A 65 3.22 -2.32 11.82
C ILE A 65 4.65 -2.85 11.67
N ALA A 66 5.20 -2.87 10.45
CA ALA A 66 6.56 -3.33 10.18
C ALA A 66 7.63 -2.51 10.93
N MET A 67 7.45 -1.18 11.04
CA MET A 67 8.32 -0.33 11.85
C MET A 67 8.30 -0.69 13.34
N GLY A 68 7.21 -1.27 13.86
CA GLY A 68 7.12 -1.76 15.23
C GLY A 68 7.97 -3.00 15.51
N TYR A 69 8.33 -3.77 14.47
CA TYR A 69 9.23 -4.92 14.57
C TYR A 69 10.70 -4.55 14.29
N ARG A 70 11.00 -3.26 14.12
CA ARG A 70 12.38 -2.79 14.00
C ARG A 70 13.13 -3.08 15.30
N GLY A 71 14.28 -3.73 15.20
CA GLY A 71 15.12 -4.10 16.35
C GLY A 71 15.08 -5.58 16.73
N TYR A 72 14.20 -6.39 16.12
CA TYR A 72 14.15 -7.85 16.29
C TYR A 72 15.14 -8.61 15.37
N GLY A 73 16.05 -7.91 14.70
CA GLY A 73 17.09 -8.51 13.84
C GLY A 73 16.69 -8.75 12.38
N LEU A 74 15.43 -8.49 11.99
CA LEU A 74 14.98 -8.60 10.59
C LEU A 74 15.01 -7.23 9.88
N PRO A 75 15.43 -7.15 8.60
CA PRO A 75 15.26 -5.94 7.80
C PRO A 75 13.77 -5.58 7.64
N VAL A 76 13.44 -4.30 7.88
CA VAL A 76 12.05 -3.80 7.75
C VAL A 76 11.51 -3.97 6.33
N ALA A 77 12.38 -3.99 5.31
CA ALA A 77 11.99 -4.25 3.93
C ALA A 77 11.42 -5.65 3.73
N ASP A 78 11.97 -6.67 4.42
CA ASP A 78 11.49 -8.05 4.33
C ASP A 78 10.14 -8.26 5.03
N LEU A 79 9.78 -7.38 5.97
CA LEU A 79 8.47 -7.41 6.64
C LEU A 79 7.35 -6.78 5.79
N ILE A 80 7.70 -5.97 4.79
CA ILE A 80 6.75 -5.21 3.97
C ILE A 80 6.60 -5.86 2.57
N SER A 81 7.60 -6.61 2.11
CA SER A 81 7.66 -7.20 0.76
C SER A 81 6.71 -8.38 0.53
#